data_AF-A0A067DR03-F1
#
_entry.id   AF-A0A067DR03-F1
#
_cell.length_a   1.000
_cell.length_b   1.000
_cell.length_c   1.000
_cell.angle_alpha   90.00
_cell.angle_beta   90.00
_cell.angle_gamma   90.00
#
_symmetry.space_group_name_H-M   'P 1'
#
loop_
_entity.id
_entity.type
_entity.pdbx_description
1 polymer ?
#
loop_
_entity_poly.entity_id
_entity_poly.type
_entity_poly.pdbx_seq_one_letter_code
_entity_poly.pdbx_strand_id
1 'polypeptide(L)'
;MEAMNQKSLERVVSQRALQMGSSFPCQICVVGFLCGVCLATLFLAALTSFGSFDFNGISFSMGASSASSPWNSSSDAINMVKSTDCKLKLKETERWFNSQRSTMETDNERVSLLHLVWGALLTESVHEEREFLLKFGLNQSSVPNAPHLENCKLSAYINMRLDTRAENESFPPWTNRKGLLDMYPASTAKEQLGSPRHRPISEGVYPPWITGSDEENYPLTRKVQRDIWVHQHPPNCWDPNVRFLVADWERLPGFGIGAQIAGMCGLLAIAINEKRVLVTNYYNRADHDGCKGSSRSSWSCYFLPETSQECRDRAFELMDNKEALEKGIITTKDNYSSKQIWAGRAPRVWGDPWSYLQPTTEINGTLIAYHRKMDRRWWRAQAVRYLMRFLTEYTCGLLNVARHAAFGKEAAKMVLTGLPREWPNVEVANNSGSDIEDFVWSSHRPWIPRPMLSMHVRMGDKACEMKVVEFEKYMLLADRIRKHFPHLNSIWLSTEMQEVVDKSKLYPHWNFYFTNVTRQVGNMTMAIYEASLGRETSTNYPLVNFLMATDSDFFIGALGSTWCFLIDGMRNTGGKVMSGYLSVNKDRFW
;
A
#
# COMPACT_ATOMS: atom_id res chain seq x y z
N MET A 1 -48.25 -6.88 -12.18
CA MET A 1 -48.20 -8.08 -11.31
C MET A 1 -47.53 -9.20 -12.10
N GLU A 2 -46.59 -9.97 -11.58
CA GLU A 2 -45.62 -9.71 -10.49
C GLU A 2 -44.45 -10.72 -10.65
N ALA A 3 -43.23 -10.36 -10.25
CA ALA A 3 -42.05 -11.18 -10.52
C ALA A 3 -41.55 -11.92 -9.26
N MET A 4 -41.52 -13.25 -9.30
CA MET A 4 -41.02 -14.08 -8.18
C MET A 4 -39.69 -14.79 -8.48
N ASN A 5 -38.63 -14.22 -7.88
CA ASN A 5 -37.45 -14.90 -7.32
C ASN A 5 -36.91 -16.18 -8.00
N GLN A 6 -35.96 -16.02 -8.92
CA GLN A 6 -34.81 -16.94 -8.96
C GLN A 6 -33.76 -16.48 -7.93
N LYS A 7 -33.75 -17.09 -6.75
CA LYS A 7 -32.83 -16.70 -5.64
C LYS A 7 -32.29 -17.87 -4.80
N SER A 8 -32.13 -19.04 -5.41
CA SER A 8 -31.57 -20.23 -4.76
C SER A 8 -30.93 -21.19 -5.76
N LEU A 9 -29.60 -21.10 -5.94
CA LEU A 9 -28.70 -22.25 -6.25
C LEU A 9 -27.20 -21.93 -6.36
N GLU A 10 -26.75 -20.67 -6.26
CA GLU A 10 -25.30 -20.36 -6.19
C GLU A 10 -24.71 -20.50 -4.77
N ARG A 11 -24.60 -21.74 -4.27
CA ARG A 11 -23.81 -22.03 -3.05
C ARG A 11 -23.08 -23.37 -3.04
N VAL A 12 -22.56 -23.78 -4.19
CA VAL A 12 -21.63 -24.92 -4.28
C VAL A 12 -20.30 -24.52 -3.62
N VAL A 13 -20.11 -24.97 -2.38
CA VAL A 13 -18.82 -24.89 -1.68
C VAL A 13 -17.85 -25.85 -2.39
N SER A 14 -16.63 -25.39 -2.69
CA SER A 14 -15.60 -26.25 -3.29
C SER A 14 -15.30 -27.45 -2.39
N GLN A 15 -15.33 -28.67 -2.93
CA GLN A 15 -15.10 -29.90 -2.14
C GLN A 15 -13.72 -29.91 -1.44
N ARG A 16 -12.71 -29.19 -1.98
CA ARG A 16 -11.42 -29.00 -1.30
C ARG A 16 -11.53 -28.24 0.02
N ALA A 17 -12.49 -27.31 0.16
CA ALA A 17 -12.67 -26.53 1.39
C ALA A 17 -13.14 -27.39 2.58
N LEU A 18 -13.91 -28.46 2.32
CA LEU A 18 -14.33 -29.43 3.34
C LEU A 18 -13.18 -30.34 3.79
N GLN A 19 -12.18 -30.58 2.94
CA GLN A 19 -11.01 -31.42 3.25
C GLN A 19 -9.92 -30.69 4.05
N MET A 20 -10.07 -29.41 4.36
CA MET A 20 -9.07 -28.57 5.05
C MET A 20 -9.55 -28.05 6.43
N GLY A 21 -10.74 -28.46 6.88
CA GLY A 21 -11.44 -27.87 8.04
C GLY A 21 -11.29 -28.60 9.38
N SER A 22 -10.07 -28.72 9.93
CA SER A 22 -9.81 -29.36 11.24
C SER A 22 -9.42 -28.37 12.36
N SER A 23 -10.04 -27.18 12.39
CA SER A 23 -9.76 -26.14 13.41
C SER A 23 -10.97 -25.82 14.30
N PHE A 24 -10.73 -25.61 15.59
CA PHE A 24 -11.75 -25.28 16.60
C PHE A 24 -12.68 -24.12 16.23
N PRO A 25 -12.21 -22.99 15.63
CA PRO A 25 -13.10 -21.90 15.22
C PRO A 25 -14.15 -22.33 14.19
N CYS A 26 -13.81 -23.25 13.27
CA CYS A 26 -14.75 -23.76 12.28
C CYS A 26 -15.86 -24.60 12.94
N GLN A 27 -15.55 -25.37 13.99
CA GLN A 27 -16.57 -26.14 14.71
C GLN A 27 -17.64 -25.24 15.34
N ILE A 28 -17.28 -24.08 15.90
CA ILE A 28 -18.27 -23.14 16.48
C ILE A 28 -19.22 -22.62 15.38
N CYS A 29 -18.70 -22.27 14.21
CA CYS A 29 -19.53 -21.85 13.07
C CYS A 29 -20.41 -22.99 12.53
N VAL A 30 -19.89 -24.22 12.47
CA VAL A 30 -20.64 -25.39 11.98
C VAL A 30 -21.72 -25.82 12.98
N VAL A 31 -21.44 -25.83 14.28
CA VAL A 31 -22.44 -26.15 15.33
C VAL A 31 -23.53 -25.08 15.37
N GLY A 32 -23.17 -23.79 15.32
CA GLY A 32 -24.15 -22.69 15.23
C GLY A 32 -25.04 -22.79 13.98
N PHE A 33 -24.48 -23.20 12.85
CA PHE A 33 -25.24 -23.43 11.61
C PHE A 33 -26.15 -24.67 11.72
N LEU A 34 -25.65 -25.80 12.24
CA LEU A 34 -26.41 -27.04 12.39
C LEU A 34 -27.56 -26.90 13.39
N CYS A 35 -27.35 -26.24 14.54
CA CYS A 35 -28.43 -25.94 15.48
C CYS A 35 -29.51 -25.05 14.86
N GLY A 36 -29.12 -24.05 14.05
CA GLY A 36 -30.06 -23.22 13.30
C GLY A 36 -30.84 -24.01 12.24
N VAL A 37 -30.17 -24.92 11.52
CA VAL A 37 -30.81 -25.79 10.52
C VAL A 37 -31.76 -26.79 11.17
N CYS A 38 -31.40 -27.43 12.29
CA CYS A 38 -32.27 -28.38 12.99
C CYS A 38 -33.54 -27.71 13.55
N LEU A 39 -33.44 -26.46 14.03
CA LEU A 39 -34.62 -25.69 14.42
C LEU A 39 -35.50 -25.35 13.20
N ALA A 40 -34.89 -24.94 12.08
CA ALA A 40 -35.64 -24.65 10.85
C ALA A 40 -36.32 -25.89 10.26
N THR A 41 -35.66 -27.06 10.24
CA THR A 41 -36.25 -28.30 9.71
C THR A 41 -37.36 -28.84 10.61
N LEU A 42 -37.28 -28.69 11.93
CA LEU A 42 -38.39 -29.01 12.84
C LEU A 42 -39.65 -28.17 12.55
N PHE A 43 -39.49 -26.88 12.25
CA PHE A 43 -40.62 -26.02 11.88
C PHE A 43 -41.15 -26.24 10.46
N LEU A 44 -40.31 -26.60 9.48
CA LEU A 44 -40.79 -26.94 8.13
C LEU A 44 -41.44 -28.33 8.05
N ALA A 45 -40.91 -29.34 8.75
CA ALA A 45 -41.43 -30.71 8.72
C ALA A 45 -42.89 -30.82 9.23
N ALA A 46 -43.33 -29.88 10.05
CA ALA A 46 -44.70 -29.79 10.55
C ALA A 46 -45.73 -29.24 9.51
N LEU A 47 -45.27 -28.72 8.36
CA LEU A 47 -46.12 -27.95 7.44
C LEU A 47 -46.17 -28.47 5.99
N THR A 48 -45.46 -29.56 5.64
CA THR A 48 -45.49 -30.15 4.28
C THR A 48 -45.95 -31.60 4.28
N SER A 49 -47.04 -31.90 4.97
CA SER A 49 -47.83 -33.11 4.77
C SER A 49 -48.92 -32.84 3.72
N PHE A 50 -48.62 -33.03 2.43
CA PHE A 50 -49.56 -33.42 1.36
C PHE A 50 -48.87 -33.42 -0.03
N GLY A 51 -49.15 -34.45 -0.85
CA GLY A 51 -48.86 -34.45 -2.30
C GLY A 51 -47.56 -35.13 -2.74
N SER A 52 -47.69 -36.12 -3.63
CA SER A 52 -46.62 -36.73 -4.42
C SER A 52 -47.02 -36.71 -5.90
N PHE A 53 -46.06 -36.76 -6.85
CA PHE A 53 -46.16 -37.50 -8.13
C PHE A 53 -44.83 -37.43 -8.93
N ASP A 54 -44.51 -38.52 -9.64
CA ASP A 54 -43.30 -38.71 -10.46
C ASP A 54 -43.48 -38.33 -11.95
N PHE A 55 -42.39 -38.14 -12.72
CA PHE A 55 -41.95 -39.10 -13.77
C PHE A 55 -40.68 -38.67 -14.57
N ASN A 56 -39.85 -39.68 -14.90
CA ASN A 56 -38.80 -39.88 -15.94
C ASN A 56 -38.15 -38.73 -16.75
N GLY A 57 -36.90 -39.01 -17.18
CA GLY A 57 -36.17 -38.31 -18.26
C GLY A 57 -35.73 -39.26 -19.40
N ILE A 58 -34.87 -38.78 -20.31
CA ILE A 58 -34.29 -39.50 -21.48
C ILE A 58 -32.86 -38.97 -21.76
N SER A 59 -32.00 -39.76 -22.42
CA SER A 59 -30.63 -39.40 -22.84
C SER A 59 -30.40 -39.58 -24.35
N PHE A 60 -29.33 -38.99 -24.90
CA PHE A 60 -28.84 -39.27 -26.26
C PHE A 60 -27.31 -39.16 -26.38
N SER A 61 -26.77 -39.62 -27.52
CA SER A 61 -25.46 -40.28 -27.61
C SER A 61 -24.38 -39.54 -28.43
N MET A 62 -23.12 -39.99 -28.31
CA MET A 62 -22.00 -39.61 -29.17
C MET A 62 -22.14 -40.12 -30.62
N GLY A 63 -21.49 -39.43 -31.55
CA GLY A 63 -21.11 -39.91 -32.88
C GLY A 63 -19.74 -39.37 -33.27
N ALA A 64 -18.96 -40.11 -34.07
CA ALA A 64 -17.59 -39.76 -34.44
C ALA A 64 -17.27 -40.14 -35.90
N SER A 65 -16.40 -39.38 -36.55
CA SER A 65 -15.87 -39.58 -37.91
C SER A 65 -14.39 -39.16 -37.96
N SER A 66 -13.62 -39.61 -38.96
CA SER A 66 -12.15 -39.64 -38.92
C SER A 66 -11.43 -39.29 -40.23
N ALA A 67 -10.16 -38.89 -40.10
CA ALA A 67 -9.10 -38.84 -41.13
C ALA A 67 -9.24 -37.77 -42.26
N SER A 68 -8.20 -37.32 -42.97
CA SER A 68 -6.80 -37.81 -43.08
C SER A 68 -5.77 -36.74 -43.56
N SER A 69 -4.56 -36.79 -42.98
CA SER A 69 -3.21 -36.51 -43.56
C SER A 69 -2.79 -35.12 -44.14
N PRO A 70 -1.46 -34.80 -44.20
CA PRO A 70 -0.93 -33.46 -44.53
C PRO A 70 -0.08 -33.39 -45.83
N TRP A 71 0.45 -32.20 -46.14
CA TRP A 71 1.55 -31.98 -47.10
C TRP A 71 2.79 -31.35 -46.47
N ASN A 72 3.96 -31.76 -46.95
CA ASN A 72 5.30 -31.28 -46.63
C ASN A 72 6.07 -31.12 -47.96
N SER A 73 7.04 -30.21 -48.05
CA SER A 73 8.00 -30.18 -49.17
C SER A 73 9.37 -29.61 -48.81
N SER A 74 10.42 -30.35 -49.18
CA SER A 74 11.75 -29.87 -49.57
C SER A 74 11.90 -30.16 -51.09
N SER A 75 13.00 -29.98 -51.82
CA SER A 75 14.41 -29.61 -51.59
C SER A 75 14.95 -29.03 -52.94
N ASP A 76 16.22 -28.66 -53.20
CA ASP A 76 17.49 -28.47 -52.46
C ASP A 76 18.44 -27.59 -53.33
N ALA A 77 19.67 -27.35 -52.86
CA ALA A 77 20.90 -27.22 -53.68
C ALA A 77 21.05 -26.05 -54.70
N ILE A 78 22.24 -25.66 -55.21
CA ILE A 78 23.67 -25.76 -54.83
C ILE A 78 24.40 -24.67 -55.64
N ASN A 79 25.42 -23.97 -55.08
CA ASN A 79 26.72 -23.79 -55.78
C ASN A 79 27.87 -23.15 -54.97
N MET A 80 29.09 -23.48 -55.38
CA MET A 80 30.37 -23.12 -54.76
C MET A 80 30.85 -21.69 -55.05
N VAL A 81 31.44 -21.03 -54.05
CA VAL A 81 32.51 -20.03 -54.24
C VAL A 81 33.65 -20.36 -53.25
N LYS A 82 34.90 -20.01 -53.58
CA LYS A 82 36.12 -20.56 -52.96
C LYS A 82 36.36 -20.13 -51.51
N SER A 83 36.86 -21.07 -50.72
CA SER A 83 37.32 -20.87 -49.34
C SER A 83 38.68 -20.16 -49.28
N THR A 84 38.70 -18.92 -48.76
CA THR A 84 39.92 -18.35 -48.13
C THR A 84 39.65 -17.36 -46.99
N ASP A 85 38.46 -16.74 -46.89
CA ASP A 85 38.24 -15.57 -46.00
C ASP A 85 37.54 -15.86 -44.65
N CYS A 86 36.99 -17.07 -44.45
CA CYS A 86 36.19 -17.37 -43.24
C CYS A 86 36.98 -17.36 -41.91
N LYS A 87 38.32 -17.37 -41.92
CA LYS A 87 39.13 -17.37 -40.69
C LYS A 87 39.42 -15.99 -40.10
N LEU A 88 39.30 -14.91 -40.88
CA LEU A 88 39.45 -13.54 -40.36
C LEU A 88 38.16 -13.10 -39.65
N LYS A 89 37.02 -13.19 -40.34
CA LYS A 89 35.72 -12.80 -39.76
C LYS A 89 35.38 -13.58 -38.50
N LEU A 90 35.69 -14.88 -38.41
CA LEU A 90 35.48 -15.65 -37.17
C LEU A 90 36.29 -15.08 -36.00
N LYS A 91 37.57 -14.73 -36.21
CA LYS A 91 38.42 -14.14 -35.16
C LYS A 91 38.04 -12.71 -34.79
N GLU A 92 37.53 -11.93 -35.73
CA GLU A 92 36.98 -10.60 -35.44
C GLU A 92 35.66 -10.69 -34.68
N THR A 93 34.78 -11.63 -35.06
CA THR A 93 33.55 -11.94 -34.33
C THR A 93 33.85 -12.47 -32.93
N GLU A 94 34.79 -13.40 -32.76
CA GLU A 94 35.25 -13.87 -31.43
C GLU A 94 35.87 -12.74 -30.60
N ARG A 95 36.70 -11.87 -31.20
CA ARG A 95 37.24 -10.69 -30.49
C ARG A 95 36.17 -9.71 -30.09
N TRP A 96 35.17 -9.47 -30.95
CA TRP A 96 34.04 -8.59 -30.66
C TRP A 96 33.15 -9.17 -29.56
N PHE A 97 32.77 -10.45 -29.63
CA PHE A 97 32.05 -11.14 -28.55
C PHE A 97 32.84 -11.17 -27.24
N ASN A 98 34.16 -11.42 -27.26
CA ASN A 98 34.99 -11.41 -26.06
C ASN A 98 35.17 -9.98 -25.48
N SER A 99 35.29 -8.95 -26.32
CA SER A 99 35.35 -7.56 -25.89
C SER A 99 34.00 -7.08 -25.34
N GLN A 100 32.89 -7.45 -25.98
CA GLN A 100 31.54 -7.17 -25.51
C GLN A 100 31.24 -7.90 -24.20
N ARG A 101 31.65 -9.16 -24.09
CA ARG A 101 31.56 -9.97 -22.87
C ARG A 101 32.38 -9.35 -21.73
N SER A 102 33.65 -9.00 -21.96
CA SER A 102 34.49 -8.31 -20.98
C SER A 102 33.89 -6.97 -20.56
N THR A 103 33.32 -6.19 -21.49
CA THR A 103 32.61 -4.95 -21.18
C THR A 103 31.37 -5.21 -20.31
N MET A 104 30.58 -6.23 -20.63
CA MET A 104 29.41 -6.62 -19.84
C MET A 104 29.79 -7.22 -18.47
N GLU A 105 30.92 -7.90 -18.34
CA GLU A 105 31.45 -8.38 -17.07
C GLU A 105 31.86 -7.17 -16.20
N THR A 106 32.65 -6.22 -16.72
CA THR A 106 33.02 -4.98 -16.03
C THR A 106 31.81 -4.09 -15.69
N ASP A 107 30.82 -3.93 -16.57
CA ASP A 107 29.62 -3.15 -16.24
C ASP A 107 28.76 -3.85 -15.15
N ASN A 108 28.71 -5.19 -15.11
CA ASN A 108 28.06 -5.90 -14.01
C ASN A 108 28.84 -5.78 -12.69
N GLU A 109 30.18 -5.70 -12.73
CA GLU A 109 31.01 -5.39 -11.56
C GLU A 109 30.72 -3.97 -11.05
N ARG A 110 30.71 -2.96 -11.93
CA ARG A 110 30.40 -1.56 -11.58
C ARG A 110 28.99 -1.40 -10.99
N VAL A 111 27.99 -2.08 -11.58
CA VAL A 111 26.62 -2.16 -11.04
C VAL A 111 26.58 -2.82 -9.66
N SER A 112 27.36 -3.88 -9.47
CA SER A 112 27.42 -4.60 -8.19
C SER A 112 28.11 -3.76 -7.11
N LEU A 113 29.19 -3.07 -7.44
CA LEU A 113 29.88 -2.12 -6.56
C LEU A 113 28.94 -0.98 -6.13
N LEU A 114 28.30 -0.30 -7.08
CA LEU A 114 27.42 0.82 -6.77
C LEU A 114 26.22 0.39 -5.91
N HIS A 115 25.64 -0.78 -6.20
CA HIS A 115 24.62 -1.39 -5.36
C HIS A 115 25.12 -1.69 -3.95
N LEU A 116 26.29 -2.33 -3.80
CA LEU A 116 26.87 -2.65 -2.48
C LEU A 116 27.18 -1.40 -1.66
N VAL A 117 27.72 -0.36 -2.32
CA VAL A 117 28.00 0.96 -1.70
C VAL A 117 26.72 1.60 -1.19
N TRP A 118 25.69 1.76 -2.04
CA TRP A 118 24.39 2.28 -1.59
C TRP A 118 23.71 1.40 -0.53
N GLY A 119 24.07 0.11 -0.44
CA GLY A 119 23.61 -0.79 0.62
C GLY A 119 24.28 -0.49 1.96
N ALA A 120 25.58 -0.21 1.96
CA ALA A 120 26.33 0.22 3.14
C ALA A 120 25.90 1.63 3.63
N LEU A 121 25.46 2.52 2.73
CA LEU A 121 24.88 3.82 3.11
C LEU A 121 23.54 3.70 3.87
N LEU A 122 22.91 2.51 3.92
CA LEU A 122 21.67 2.26 4.68
C LEU A 122 21.89 1.76 6.11
N THR A 123 23.13 1.42 6.48
CA THR A 123 23.49 1.08 7.87
C THR A 123 23.96 2.36 8.60
N GLU A 124 23.34 2.67 9.74
CA GLU A 124 23.43 3.97 10.44
C GLU A 124 24.83 4.35 10.99
N SER A 125 25.81 3.46 10.84
CA SER A 125 27.15 3.53 11.41
C SER A 125 28.14 4.30 10.52
N VAL A 126 28.10 5.63 10.58
CA VAL A 126 29.00 6.57 9.84
C VAL A 126 30.51 6.23 9.94
N HIS A 127 30.95 5.56 11.02
CA HIS A 127 32.32 5.04 11.13
C HIS A 127 32.58 3.83 10.22
N GLU A 128 31.66 2.86 10.20
CA GLU A 128 31.74 1.68 9.34
C GLU A 128 31.53 2.06 7.87
N GLU A 129 30.67 3.05 7.60
CA GLU A 129 30.47 3.66 6.28
C GLU A 129 31.80 4.15 5.67
N ARG A 130 32.56 4.97 6.41
CA ARG A 130 33.84 5.50 5.92
C ARG A 130 34.88 4.41 5.73
N GLU A 131 34.97 3.45 6.65
CA GLU A 131 35.85 2.30 6.46
C GLU A 131 35.45 1.43 5.26
N PHE A 132 34.15 1.28 5.00
CA PHE A 132 33.64 0.52 3.85
C PHE A 132 33.99 1.22 2.54
N LEU A 133 33.74 2.53 2.42
CA LEU A 133 34.10 3.31 1.23
C LEU A 133 35.61 3.26 0.96
N LEU A 134 36.45 3.43 2.01
CA LEU A 134 37.90 3.34 1.90
C LEU A 134 38.40 1.96 1.45
N LYS A 135 37.72 0.86 1.84
CA LYS A 135 38.05 -0.51 1.36
C LYS A 135 37.83 -0.68 -0.15
N PHE A 136 37.06 0.20 -0.80
CA PHE A 136 36.88 0.24 -2.25
C PHE A 136 37.54 1.46 -2.93
N GLY A 137 38.37 2.22 -2.21
CA GLY A 137 39.03 3.43 -2.73
C GLY A 137 38.09 4.61 -3.00
N LEU A 138 36.86 4.56 -2.48
CA LEU A 138 35.83 5.58 -2.70
C LEU A 138 35.87 6.67 -1.62
N ASN A 139 35.57 7.90 -2.02
CA ASN A 139 35.21 9.00 -1.13
C ASN A 139 33.68 9.20 -1.14
N GLN A 140 33.09 9.71 -0.06
CA GLN A 140 31.63 9.91 0.03
C GLN A 140 31.10 10.84 -1.09
N SER A 141 31.88 11.86 -1.48
CA SER A 141 31.60 12.76 -2.61
C SER A 141 31.73 12.14 -4.00
N SER A 142 32.34 10.95 -4.12
CA SER A 142 32.49 10.22 -5.40
C SER A 142 31.37 9.21 -5.66
N VAL A 143 30.47 9.02 -4.70
CA VAL A 143 29.30 8.14 -4.82
C VAL A 143 28.11 8.95 -5.35
N PRO A 144 27.48 8.57 -6.47
CA PRO A 144 26.31 9.27 -6.98
C PRO A 144 25.10 9.05 -6.07
N ASN A 145 24.16 10.00 -6.04
CA ASN A 145 22.91 9.85 -5.30
C ASN A 145 22.10 8.62 -5.76
N ALA A 146 21.53 7.89 -4.81
CA ALA A 146 20.69 6.72 -5.07
C ALA A 146 19.24 7.15 -5.33
N PRO A 147 18.73 7.12 -6.57
CA PRO A 147 17.46 7.77 -6.92
C PRO A 147 16.23 7.07 -6.30
N HIS A 148 16.38 5.82 -5.85
CA HIS A 148 15.34 5.02 -5.19
C HIS A 148 15.33 5.15 -3.65
N LEU A 149 16.17 6.00 -3.07
CA LEU A 149 16.28 6.21 -1.62
C LEU A 149 15.90 7.64 -1.22
N GLU A 150 15.25 7.78 -0.06
CA GLU A 150 14.96 9.07 0.58
C GLU A 150 16.01 9.42 1.64
N ASN A 151 16.34 10.70 1.81
CA ASN A 151 17.00 11.17 3.04
C ASN A 151 15.96 11.18 4.17
N CYS A 152 15.91 10.10 4.96
CA CYS A 152 14.85 9.90 5.96
C CYS A 152 14.85 10.92 7.10
N LYS A 153 16.00 11.48 7.48
CA LYS A 153 16.09 12.57 8.47
C LYS A 153 15.50 13.87 7.93
N LEU A 154 15.86 14.23 6.69
CA LEU A 154 15.31 15.41 6.03
C LEU A 154 13.81 15.26 5.76
N SER A 155 13.37 14.09 5.28
CA SER A 155 11.96 13.75 5.06
C SER A 155 11.15 13.86 6.37
N ALA A 156 11.64 13.27 7.47
CA ALA A 156 10.98 13.38 8.79
C ALA A 156 10.94 14.82 9.32
N TYR A 157 12.01 15.61 9.17
CA TYR A 157 12.05 17.02 9.55
C TYR A 157 11.05 17.87 8.75
N ILE A 158 11.03 17.70 7.42
CA ILE A 158 10.09 18.39 6.53
C ILE A 158 8.65 18.00 6.88
N ASN A 159 8.36 16.71 7.06
CA ASN A 159 7.05 16.22 7.47
C ASN A 159 6.59 16.86 8.79
N MET A 160 7.45 16.93 9.80
CA MET A 160 7.15 17.56 11.09
C MET A 160 6.88 19.07 10.95
N ARG A 161 7.67 19.80 10.15
CA ARG A 161 7.45 21.23 9.85
C ARG A 161 6.13 21.45 9.10
N LEU A 162 5.75 20.55 8.20
CA LEU A 162 4.50 20.64 7.44
C LEU A 162 3.27 20.23 8.27
N ASP A 163 3.44 19.40 9.30
CA ASP A 163 2.34 18.99 10.19
C ASP A 163 2.13 19.95 11.37
N THR A 164 3.08 20.88 11.61
CA THR A 164 3.04 21.84 12.71
C THR A 164 2.53 23.21 12.25
N ARG A 165 1.83 23.93 13.15
CA ARG A 165 1.41 25.33 12.94
C ARG A 165 2.64 26.24 12.78
N ALA A 166 2.61 27.19 11.84
CA ALA A 166 3.68 28.19 11.76
C ALA A 166 3.58 29.18 12.95
N GLU A 167 4.71 29.74 13.38
CA GLU A 167 4.75 30.66 14.53
C GLU A 167 3.83 31.87 14.31
N ASN A 168 2.92 32.09 15.26
CA ASN A 168 1.86 33.11 15.22
C ASN A 168 0.78 32.93 14.12
N GLU A 169 0.76 31.82 13.37
CA GLU A 169 -0.25 31.56 12.33
C GLU A 169 -1.35 30.59 12.77
N SER A 170 -2.57 30.80 12.25
CA SER A 170 -3.69 29.91 12.49
C SER A 170 -3.67 28.62 11.64
N PHE A 171 -2.60 28.37 10.88
CA PHE A 171 -2.46 27.26 9.94
C PHE A 171 -0.97 26.82 9.80
N PRO A 172 -0.68 25.66 9.17
CA PRO A 172 0.68 25.18 8.95
C PRO A 172 1.29 25.73 7.64
N PRO A 173 2.63 25.70 7.44
CA PRO A 173 3.31 26.37 6.32
C PRO A 173 2.77 26.06 4.92
N TRP A 174 2.22 24.86 4.67
CA TRP A 174 1.66 24.50 3.37
C TRP A 174 0.38 25.25 2.99
N THR A 175 -0.30 25.95 3.91
CA THR A 175 -1.43 26.83 3.53
C THR A 175 -0.98 28.15 2.91
N ASN A 176 0.30 28.52 3.06
CA ASN A 176 0.85 29.73 2.46
C ASN A 176 1.32 29.47 1.03
N ARG A 177 1.14 30.47 0.15
CA ARG A 177 1.33 30.35 -1.31
C ARG A 177 2.74 29.97 -1.78
N LYS A 178 3.71 29.89 -0.88
CA LYS A 178 5.09 29.43 -1.12
C LYS A 178 5.27 27.91 -0.87
N GLY A 179 4.46 27.29 -0.01
CA GLY A 179 4.57 25.87 0.34
C GLY A 179 5.99 25.44 0.72
N LEU A 180 6.48 24.37 0.10
CA LEU A 180 7.83 23.83 0.31
C LEU A 180 8.94 24.81 -0.11
N LEU A 181 8.68 25.68 -1.09
CA LEU A 181 9.63 26.69 -1.57
C LEU A 181 9.86 27.84 -0.57
N ASP A 182 9.15 27.87 0.56
CA ASP A 182 9.49 28.75 1.70
C ASP A 182 10.72 28.26 2.50
N MET A 183 11.37 27.18 2.04
CA MET A 183 12.73 26.81 2.46
C MET A 183 13.82 27.47 1.60
N TYR A 184 13.48 28.03 0.43
CA TYR A 184 14.44 28.72 -0.43
C TYR A 184 14.87 30.04 0.22
N PRO A 185 16.18 30.31 0.39
CA PRO A 185 16.68 31.58 0.90
C PRO A 185 16.56 32.67 -0.17
N ALA A 186 15.33 33.15 -0.39
CA ALA A 186 15.05 34.26 -1.28
C ALA A 186 15.89 35.48 -0.85
N SER A 187 16.79 35.91 -1.73
CA SER A 187 17.86 36.86 -1.40
C SER A 187 17.35 38.17 -0.80
N THR A 188 18.20 38.79 0.04
CA THR A 188 17.92 39.97 0.88
C THR A 188 17.49 41.25 0.13
N ALA A 189 17.41 41.21 -1.19
CA ALA A 189 16.90 42.29 -2.04
C ALA A 189 15.38 42.59 -1.86
N LYS A 190 14.64 41.82 -1.05
CA LYS A 190 13.18 42.01 -0.85
C LYS A 190 12.76 42.77 0.41
N GLU A 191 13.68 43.20 1.27
CA GLU A 191 13.33 43.99 2.48
C GLU A 191 12.83 45.42 2.17
N GLN A 192 13.01 45.93 0.95
CA GLN A 192 12.60 47.29 0.58
C GLN A 192 11.20 47.42 -0.06
N LEU A 193 10.40 46.35 -0.13
CA LEU A 193 8.99 46.45 -0.55
C LEU A 193 8.06 46.32 0.68
N GLY A 194 7.75 47.46 1.28
CA GLY A 194 6.92 47.55 2.50
C GLY A 194 5.55 46.88 2.35
N SER A 195 5.14 46.13 3.37
CA SER A 195 3.95 45.29 3.38
C SER A 195 2.63 46.03 3.10
N PRO A 196 1.77 45.46 2.26
CA PRO A 196 0.33 45.50 2.48
C PRO A 196 -0.20 44.12 2.92
N ARG A 197 -1.27 44.15 3.73
CA ARG A 197 -2.01 42.96 4.16
C ARG A 197 -2.58 42.21 2.95
N HIS A 198 -1.96 41.09 2.58
CA HIS A 198 -2.54 40.13 1.65
C HIS A 198 -2.84 38.83 2.38
N ARG A 199 -4.03 38.79 3.00
CA ARG A 199 -4.75 37.53 3.29
C ARG A 199 -5.60 37.17 2.07
N PRO A 200 -5.13 36.31 1.15
CA PRO A 200 -6.00 35.29 0.62
C PRO A 200 -6.03 34.15 1.65
N ILE A 201 -7.11 34.03 2.42
CA ILE A 201 -7.52 32.67 2.86
C ILE A 201 -8.12 32.04 1.62
N SER A 202 -7.26 31.65 0.67
CA SER A 202 -7.70 31.05 -0.57
C SER A 202 -8.19 29.63 -0.30
N GLU A 203 -9.49 29.45 -0.51
CA GLU A 203 -10.01 28.18 -1.02
C GLU A 203 -9.11 27.75 -2.20
N GLY A 204 -8.58 26.53 -2.15
CA GLY A 204 -7.60 26.05 -3.14
C GLY A 204 -6.18 25.77 -2.62
N VAL A 205 -5.88 26.02 -1.34
CA VAL A 205 -4.64 25.51 -0.70
C VAL A 205 -4.94 24.29 0.16
N TYR A 206 -4.18 23.21 -0.08
CA TYR A 206 -4.52 21.84 0.29
C TYR A 206 -3.34 21.07 0.90
N PRO A 207 -3.58 19.97 1.64
CA PRO A 207 -2.51 19.28 2.36
C PRO A 207 -1.52 18.54 1.43
N PRO A 208 -0.20 18.62 1.68
CA PRO A 208 0.83 18.10 0.78
C PRO A 208 0.89 16.57 0.70
N TRP A 209 0.27 15.86 1.65
CA TRP A 209 0.15 14.39 1.61
C TRP A 209 -0.92 13.88 0.63
N ILE A 210 -1.65 14.79 -0.04
CA ILE A 210 -2.60 14.46 -1.10
C ILE A 210 -1.98 14.77 -2.46
N THR A 211 -1.94 13.76 -3.33
CA THR A 211 -1.42 13.86 -4.69
C THR A 211 -2.59 13.93 -5.67
N GLY A 212 -2.46 14.70 -6.75
CA GLY A 212 -3.48 14.89 -7.78
C GLY A 212 -4.52 15.97 -7.47
N SER A 213 -5.38 16.24 -8.45
CA SER A 213 -6.50 17.18 -8.38
C SER A 213 -7.71 16.62 -7.59
N ASP A 214 -8.84 17.33 -7.51
CA ASP A 214 -10.05 16.75 -6.89
C ASP A 214 -10.73 15.72 -7.80
N GLU A 215 -10.50 15.79 -9.12
CA GLU A 215 -11.00 14.86 -10.14
C GLU A 215 -10.23 13.53 -10.15
N GLU A 216 -8.94 13.55 -9.79
CA GLU A 216 -8.09 12.35 -9.67
C GLU A 216 -8.28 11.62 -8.33
N ASN A 217 -9.07 12.20 -7.41
CA ASN A 217 -9.31 11.75 -6.05
C ASN A 217 -10.81 11.51 -5.79
N TYR A 218 -11.13 10.87 -4.66
CA TYR A 218 -12.50 10.76 -4.18
C TYR A 218 -13.09 12.16 -3.89
N PRO A 219 -14.41 12.35 -4.07
CA PRO A 219 -15.12 13.56 -3.73
C PRO A 219 -14.66 14.22 -2.43
N LEU A 220 -14.35 15.52 -2.52
CA LEU A 220 -13.92 16.40 -1.44
C LEU A 220 -12.60 16.02 -0.74
N THR A 221 -11.81 15.06 -1.22
CA THR A 221 -10.59 14.57 -0.51
C THR A 221 -9.70 15.71 -0.03
N ARG A 222 -9.29 16.63 -0.90
CA ARG A 222 -8.35 17.70 -0.52
C ARG A 222 -8.92 18.66 0.54
N LYS A 223 -10.24 18.90 0.52
CA LYS A 223 -10.96 19.65 1.55
C LYS A 223 -11.04 18.88 2.86
N VAL A 224 -11.52 17.64 2.82
CA VAL A 224 -11.73 16.79 4.00
C VAL A 224 -10.44 16.57 4.77
N GLN A 225 -9.32 16.39 4.08
CA GLN A 225 -8.01 16.18 4.70
C GLN A 225 -7.52 17.44 5.43
N ARG A 226 -7.79 18.63 4.89
CA ARG A 226 -7.58 19.92 5.56
C ARG A 226 -8.52 20.08 6.76
N ASP A 227 -9.81 19.79 6.59
CA ASP A 227 -10.81 19.93 7.65
C ASP A 227 -10.54 18.98 8.84
N ILE A 228 -10.12 17.72 8.58
CA ILE A 228 -9.69 16.77 9.63
C ILE A 228 -8.44 17.28 10.35
N TRP A 229 -7.42 17.77 9.61
CA TRP A 229 -6.21 18.30 10.24
C TRP A 229 -6.54 19.50 11.15
N VAL A 230 -7.38 20.44 10.70
CA VAL A 230 -7.80 21.61 11.49
C VAL A 230 -8.63 21.20 12.72
N HIS A 231 -9.51 20.23 12.57
CA HIS A 231 -10.30 19.65 13.67
C HIS A 231 -9.41 18.97 14.72
N GLN A 232 -8.39 18.25 14.28
CA GLN A 232 -7.46 17.54 15.17
C GLN A 232 -6.40 18.45 15.81
N HIS A 233 -5.99 19.54 15.16
CA HIS A 233 -4.96 20.45 15.64
C HIS A 233 -5.57 21.83 15.98
N PRO A 234 -6.29 22.00 17.10
CA PRO A 234 -6.78 23.31 17.51
C PRO A 234 -5.63 24.30 17.74
N PRO A 235 -5.86 25.63 17.71
CA PRO A 235 -4.81 26.64 17.94
C PRO A 235 -4.32 26.73 19.39
N ASN A 236 -5.06 26.14 20.33
CA ASN A 236 -4.78 26.08 21.76
C ASN A 236 -5.51 24.83 22.29
N CYS A 237 -4.78 23.86 22.83
CA CYS A 237 -5.35 22.63 23.37
C CYS A 237 -5.89 22.80 24.79
N TRP A 238 -5.58 23.92 25.46
CA TRP A 238 -6.04 24.27 26.82
C TRP A 238 -7.36 25.03 26.85
N ASP A 239 -7.92 25.40 25.69
CA ASP A 239 -9.24 26.04 25.61
C ASP A 239 -10.33 25.09 26.17
N PRO A 240 -11.17 25.52 27.13
CA PRO A 240 -12.17 24.65 27.78
C PRO A 240 -13.29 24.16 26.85
N ASN A 241 -13.37 24.66 25.62
CA ASN A 241 -14.27 24.15 24.58
C ASN A 241 -13.67 22.97 23.82
N VAL A 242 -12.35 22.76 23.86
CA VAL A 242 -11.69 21.59 23.28
C VAL A 242 -12.03 20.37 24.13
N ARG A 243 -12.47 19.31 23.45
CA ARG A 243 -12.85 18.04 24.05
C ARG A 243 -11.98 16.94 23.47
N PHE A 244 -11.75 15.89 24.23
CA PHE A 244 -10.84 14.82 23.85
C PHE A 244 -11.56 13.46 23.80
N LEU A 245 -11.05 12.59 22.93
CA LEU A 245 -11.32 11.15 22.93
C LEU A 245 -9.96 10.44 23.02
N VAL A 246 -9.65 9.82 24.17
CA VAL A 246 -8.41 9.07 24.36
C VAL A 246 -8.63 7.58 24.06
N ALA A 247 -7.74 7.00 23.26
CA ALA A 247 -7.82 5.57 22.93
C ALA A 247 -6.45 4.89 22.81
N ASP A 248 -6.30 3.74 23.47
CA ASP A 248 -5.37 2.71 23.00
C ASP A 248 -5.93 2.08 21.72
N TRP A 249 -5.12 1.99 20.67
CA TRP A 249 -5.56 1.49 19.36
C TRP A 249 -5.99 0.03 19.42
N GLU A 250 -5.03 -0.85 19.70
CA GLU A 250 -5.27 -2.25 20.03
C GLU A 250 -4.19 -2.71 21.01
N ARG A 251 -4.61 -3.45 22.04
CA ARG A 251 -3.74 -4.01 23.07
C ARG A 251 -3.57 -5.51 22.87
N LEU A 252 -4.63 -6.23 22.55
CA LEU A 252 -4.62 -7.70 22.52
C LEU A 252 -4.20 -8.27 21.14
N PRO A 253 -3.42 -9.36 21.11
CA PRO A 253 -3.23 -10.13 19.88
C PRO A 253 -4.56 -10.78 19.47
N GLY A 254 -4.89 -10.73 18.17
CA GLY A 254 -6.10 -11.33 17.63
C GLY A 254 -6.58 -10.67 16.33
N PHE A 255 -6.43 -9.35 16.20
CA PHE A 255 -6.71 -8.64 14.95
C PHE A 255 -5.46 -8.49 14.08
N GLY A 256 -5.56 -8.91 12.82
CA GLY A 256 -4.60 -8.55 11.78
C GLY A 256 -4.58 -7.04 11.54
N ILE A 257 -3.41 -6.49 11.17
CA ILE A 257 -3.18 -5.03 11.05
C ILE A 257 -4.24 -4.29 10.22
N GLY A 258 -4.69 -4.85 9.08
CA GLY A 258 -5.75 -4.25 8.26
C GLY A 258 -7.13 -4.17 8.93
N ALA A 259 -7.41 -5.03 9.92
CA ALA A 259 -8.59 -4.91 10.76
C ALA A 259 -8.40 -3.81 11.81
N GLN A 260 -7.25 -3.77 12.50
CA GLN A 260 -6.92 -2.71 13.47
C GLN A 260 -7.11 -1.32 12.85
N ILE A 261 -6.51 -1.06 11.67
CA ILE A 261 -6.65 0.21 10.93
C ILE A 261 -8.12 0.53 10.62
N ALA A 262 -8.93 -0.47 10.25
CA ALA A 262 -10.36 -0.28 9.99
C ALA A 262 -11.19 0.05 11.25
N GLY A 263 -10.68 -0.24 12.45
CA GLY A 263 -11.17 0.20 13.75
C GLY A 263 -10.64 1.58 14.16
N MET A 264 -9.36 1.89 13.87
CA MET A 264 -8.77 3.24 14.05
C MET A 264 -9.59 4.31 13.30
N CYS A 265 -10.01 4.00 12.07
CA CYS A 265 -10.92 4.83 11.27
C CYS A 265 -12.29 5.05 11.94
N GLY A 266 -12.73 4.13 12.79
CA GLY A 266 -13.97 4.22 13.54
C GLY A 266 -13.87 5.18 14.72
N LEU A 267 -12.76 5.14 15.46
CA LEU A 267 -12.47 6.08 16.55
C LEU A 267 -12.35 7.52 16.03
N LEU A 268 -11.68 7.75 14.89
CA LEU A 268 -11.64 9.06 14.24
C LEU A 268 -13.03 9.52 13.75
N ALA A 269 -13.90 8.59 13.32
CA ALA A 269 -15.28 8.91 12.97
C ALA A 269 -16.07 9.41 14.18
N ILE A 270 -15.92 8.75 15.33
CA ILE A 270 -16.57 9.14 16.59
C ILE A 270 -16.07 10.52 17.03
N ALA A 271 -14.75 10.72 17.05
CA ALA A 271 -14.10 11.98 17.41
C ALA A 271 -14.68 13.18 16.62
N ILE A 272 -14.73 13.07 15.29
CA ILE A 272 -15.25 14.15 14.43
C ILE A 272 -16.76 14.36 14.61
N ASN A 273 -17.55 13.29 14.74
CA ASN A 273 -19.00 13.42 14.98
C ASN A 273 -19.32 14.08 16.33
N GLU A 274 -18.50 13.86 17.36
CA GLU A 274 -18.68 14.44 18.70
C GLU A 274 -17.91 15.76 18.93
N LYS A 275 -17.22 16.28 17.90
CA LYS A 275 -16.34 17.45 17.97
C LYS A 275 -15.24 17.32 19.03
N ARG A 276 -14.64 16.13 19.12
CA ARG A 276 -13.50 15.81 19.99
C ARG A 276 -12.21 15.68 19.18
N VAL A 277 -11.09 16.15 19.69
CA VAL A 277 -9.76 15.75 19.24
C VAL A 277 -9.53 14.30 19.65
N LEU A 278 -9.27 13.41 18.69
CA LEU A 278 -8.75 12.08 18.98
C LEU A 278 -7.32 12.21 19.51
N VAL A 279 -6.99 11.50 20.57
CA VAL A 279 -5.62 11.34 21.11
C VAL A 279 -5.36 9.85 21.33
N THR A 280 -4.19 9.35 20.91
CA THR A 280 -3.88 7.92 21.04
C THR A 280 -2.55 7.60 21.72
N ASN A 281 -2.54 6.39 22.30
CA ASN A 281 -1.50 5.91 23.20
C ASN A 281 -0.92 4.57 22.72
N TYR A 282 -1.36 3.43 23.29
CA TYR A 282 -0.74 2.13 23.04
C TYR A 282 -1.16 1.51 21.70
N TYR A 283 -0.18 0.98 20.98
CA TYR A 283 -0.31 0.24 19.72
C TYR A 283 0.50 -1.06 19.80
N ASN A 284 -0.18 -2.19 20.00
CA ASN A 284 0.48 -3.48 20.23
C ASN A 284 1.38 -3.99 19.09
N ARG A 285 1.24 -3.45 17.88
CA ARG A 285 2.08 -3.81 16.74
C ARG A 285 3.44 -3.13 16.76
N ALA A 286 3.57 -1.96 17.38
CA ALA A 286 4.83 -1.20 17.53
C ALA A 286 5.63 -1.57 18.80
N ASP A 287 5.20 -2.59 19.55
CA ASP A 287 5.86 -3.05 20.77
C ASP A 287 6.94 -4.10 20.47
N HIS A 288 8.02 -3.64 19.83
CA HIS A 288 9.21 -4.41 19.44
C HIS A 288 10.44 -3.49 19.34
N ASP A 289 11.63 -4.06 19.14
CA ASP A 289 12.90 -3.39 19.46
C ASP A 289 13.39 -2.39 18.40
N GLY A 290 12.90 -2.51 17.15
CA GLY A 290 13.03 -1.46 16.14
C GLY A 290 12.32 -0.15 16.49
N CYS A 291 11.22 -0.19 17.24
CA CYS A 291 10.58 1.01 17.80
C CYS A 291 11.21 1.37 19.15
N LYS A 292 11.83 2.56 19.23
CA LYS A 292 12.74 2.94 20.33
C LYS A 292 12.25 4.18 21.10
N GLY A 293 12.57 4.24 22.39
CA GLY A 293 12.21 5.39 23.24
C GLY A 293 10.69 5.63 23.29
N SER A 294 10.28 6.90 23.19
CA SER A 294 8.88 7.33 23.24
C SER A 294 8.02 6.91 22.05
N SER A 295 8.59 6.32 21.00
CA SER A 295 7.83 5.74 19.87
C SER A 295 7.51 4.25 20.06
N ARG A 296 8.18 3.55 20.99
CA ARG A 296 7.89 2.15 21.28
C ARG A 296 6.43 1.99 21.70
N SER A 297 5.77 0.98 21.15
CA SER A 297 4.38 0.66 21.45
C SER A 297 3.41 1.79 21.11
N SER A 298 3.75 2.69 20.17
CA SER A 298 2.88 3.76 19.73
C SER A 298 2.85 3.90 18.21
N TRP A 299 1.79 4.51 17.68
CA TRP A 299 1.63 4.78 16.24
C TRP A 299 2.72 5.73 15.70
N SER A 300 3.28 6.58 16.58
CA SER A 300 4.41 7.47 16.32
C SER A 300 5.72 6.77 15.97
N CYS A 301 5.81 5.44 16.05
CA CYS A 301 6.91 4.71 15.43
C CYS A 301 6.83 4.73 13.89
N TYR A 302 5.62 4.72 13.32
CA TYR A 302 5.41 4.53 11.89
C TYR A 302 4.94 5.78 11.13
N PHE A 303 4.04 6.57 11.73
CA PHE A 303 3.45 7.75 11.12
C PHE A 303 3.31 8.86 12.17
N LEU A 304 3.23 10.13 11.74
CA LEU A 304 2.98 11.21 12.69
C LEU A 304 1.64 10.99 13.44
N PRO A 305 1.56 11.33 14.75
CA PRO A 305 0.38 11.08 15.57
C PRO A 305 -0.86 11.80 15.04
N GLU A 306 -2.04 11.44 15.52
CA GLU A 306 -3.32 12.02 15.09
C GLU A 306 -3.50 13.52 15.40
N THR A 307 -2.71 14.10 16.32
CA THR A 307 -2.76 15.50 16.78
C THR A 307 -1.40 15.98 17.32
N SER A 308 -1.27 17.27 17.67
CA SER A 308 -0.07 17.88 18.24
C SER A 308 0.27 17.33 19.63
N GLN A 309 1.54 17.37 20.02
CA GLN A 309 1.97 16.87 21.32
C GLN A 309 1.29 17.62 22.49
N GLU A 310 1.10 18.95 22.37
CA GLU A 310 0.33 19.77 23.33
C GLU A 310 -1.07 19.19 23.62
N CYS A 311 -1.79 18.76 22.58
CA CYS A 311 -3.11 18.16 22.71
C CYS A 311 -3.06 16.75 23.32
N ARG A 312 -1.97 16.00 23.08
CA ARG A 312 -1.76 14.69 23.72
C ARG A 312 -1.48 14.86 25.22
N ASP A 313 -0.56 15.75 25.57
CA ASP A 313 -0.19 16.05 26.96
C ASP A 313 -1.39 16.52 27.77
N ARG A 314 -2.15 17.50 27.24
CA ARG A 314 -3.38 18.02 27.87
C ARG A 314 -4.47 16.96 27.99
N ALA A 315 -4.63 16.07 27.02
CA ALA A 315 -5.59 14.97 27.11
C ALA A 315 -5.19 13.94 28.17
N PHE A 316 -3.90 13.63 28.32
CA PHE A 316 -3.44 12.71 29.37
C PHE A 316 -3.55 13.32 30.77
N GLU A 317 -3.26 14.61 30.96
CA GLU A 317 -3.56 15.32 32.22
C GLU A 317 -5.07 15.25 32.56
N LEU A 318 -5.94 15.42 31.57
CA LEU A 318 -7.39 15.33 31.75
C LEU A 318 -7.90 13.91 32.04
N MET A 319 -7.16 12.85 31.69
CA MET A 319 -7.53 11.46 32.02
C MET A 319 -7.53 11.19 33.53
N ASP A 320 -6.59 11.79 34.26
CA ASP A 320 -6.47 11.64 35.71
C ASP A 320 -7.51 12.50 36.46
N ASN A 321 -8.18 13.44 35.78
CA ASN A 321 -9.21 14.30 36.36
C ASN A 321 -10.63 13.70 36.22
N LYS A 322 -11.15 13.16 37.33
CA LYS A 322 -12.53 12.63 37.43
C LYS A 322 -13.61 13.64 37.00
N GLU A 323 -13.45 14.92 37.32
CA GLU A 323 -14.42 15.96 36.96
C GLU A 323 -14.48 16.17 35.43
N ALA A 324 -13.35 15.98 34.73
CA ALA A 324 -13.31 16.07 33.27
C ALA A 324 -14.01 14.88 32.59
N LEU A 325 -13.92 13.69 33.17
CA LEU A 325 -14.66 12.50 32.75
C LEU A 325 -16.16 12.64 33.02
N GLU A 326 -16.55 13.07 34.23
CA GLU A 326 -17.95 13.26 34.62
C GLU A 326 -18.66 14.35 33.80
N LYS A 327 -17.96 15.45 33.47
CA LYS A 327 -18.46 16.49 32.55
C LYS A 327 -18.37 16.10 31.07
N GLY A 328 -17.79 14.94 30.73
CA GLY A 328 -17.62 14.46 29.36
C GLY A 328 -16.70 15.34 28.50
N ILE A 329 -15.84 16.15 29.12
CA ILE A 329 -14.78 16.92 28.45
C ILE A 329 -13.82 15.95 27.76
N ILE A 330 -13.50 14.85 28.45
CA ILE A 330 -12.76 13.72 27.93
C ILE A 330 -13.63 12.45 27.94
N THR A 331 -13.49 11.62 26.92
CA THR A 331 -14.05 10.25 26.87
C THR A 331 -12.95 9.26 26.49
N THR A 332 -13.14 8.00 26.86
CA THR A 332 -12.26 6.90 26.49
C THR A 332 -12.89 6.01 25.42
N LYS A 333 -12.08 5.15 24.80
CA LYS A 333 -12.53 4.05 23.93
C LYS A 333 -13.69 3.23 24.53
N ASP A 334 -13.70 3.03 25.85
CA ASP A 334 -14.66 2.16 26.54
C ASP A 334 -16.05 2.80 26.70
N ASN A 335 -16.19 4.12 26.48
CA ASN A 335 -17.50 4.77 26.35
C ASN A 335 -18.27 4.33 25.08
N TYR A 336 -17.64 3.59 24.16
CA TYR A 336 -18.20 3.25 22.85
C TYR A 336 -18.23 1.74 22.61
N SER A 337 -19.40 1.21 22.24
CA SER A 337 -19.51 -0.20 21.88
C SER A 337 -18.72 -0.52 20.61
N SER A 338 -18.25 -1.78 20.48
CA SER A 338 -17.64 -2.30 19.26
C SER A 338 -18.50 -2.05 18.01
N LYS A 339 -19.83 -2.00 18.14
CA LYS A 339 -20.74 -1.69 17.02
C LYS A 339 -20.63 -0.23 16.56
N GLN A 340 -20.39 0.73 17.47
CA GLN A 340 -20.11 2.13 17.12
C GLN A 340 -18.77 2.26 16.42
N ILE A 341 -17.71 1.64 16.96
CA ILE A 341 -16.35 1.72 16.39
C ILE A 341 -16.29 1.05 15.01
N TRP A 342 -16.65 -0.24 14.91
CA TRP A 342 -16.47 -1.02 13.68
C TRP A 342 -17.53 -0.75 12.61
N ALA A 343 -18.73 -0.32 13.03
CA ALA A 343 -19.91 -0.26 12.16
C ALA A 343 -20.77 1.02 12.32
N GLY A 344 -20.25 2.06 12.96
CA GLY A 344 -20.90 3.35 13.14
C GLY A 344 -21.19 4.13 11.84
N ARG A 345 -21.70 5.36 12.02
CA ARG A 345 -22.02 6.29 10.93
C ARG A 345 -20.74 7.00 10.46
N ALA A 346 -20.55 7.09 9.13
CA ALA A 346 -19.58 8.02 8.56
C ALA A 346 -19.93 9.47 8.96
N PRO A 347 -18.95 10.37 9.20
CA PRO A 347 -19.23 11.75 9.54
C PRO A 347 -20.02 12.48 8.44
N ARG A 348 -21.01 13.27 8.84
CA ARG A 348 -21.95 13.96 7.93
C ARG A 348 -21.67 15.46 7.77
N VAL A 349 -20.58 15.97 8.35
CA VAL A 349 -20.18 17.39 8.29
C VAL A 349 -19.83 17.86 6.87
N TRP A 350 -19.58 16.92 5.94
CA TRP A 350 -19.34 17.16 4.51
C TRP A 350 -20.55 16.80 3.63
N GLY A 351 -21.73 16.56 4.22
CA GLY A 351 -22.89 16.04 3.52
C GLY A 351 -22.74 14.56 3.14
N ASP A 352 -23.16 14.21 1.91
CA ASP A 352 -23.20 12.84 1.39
C ASP A 352 -22.29 12.62 0.15
N PRO A 353 -20.96 12.85 0.23
CA PRO A 353 -20.03 12.83 -0.91
C PRO A 353 -19.90 11.48 -1.63
N TRP A 354 -20.27 10.36 -0.99
CA TRP A 354 -20.34 9.05 -1.62
C TRP A 354 -21.49 8.88 -2.63
N SER A 355 -22.45 9.81 -2.67
CA SER A 355 -23.62 9.73 -3.56
C SER A 355 -23.27 9.94 -5.04
N TYR A 356 -22.14 10.59 -5.33
CA TYR A 356 -21.61 10.83 -6.68
C TYR A 356 -20.20 10.26 -6.88
N LEU A 357 -19.87 9.17 -6.17
CA LEU A 357 -18.66 8.39 -6.42
C LEU A 357 -18.71 7.72 -7.80
N GLN A 358 -17.66 7.93 -8.61
CA GLN A 358 -17.54 7.28 -9.91
C GLN A 358 -17.20 5.79 -9.79
N PRO A 359 -17.75 4.93 -10.67
CA PRO A 359 -17.37 3.52 -10.75
C PRO A 359 -15.93 3.35 -11.27
N THR A 360 -15.01 2.93 -10.42
CA THR A 360 -13.62 2.60 -10.81
C THR A 360 -13.19 1.20 -10.35
N THR A 361 -14.15 0.30 -10.14
CA THR A 361 -13.91 -1.07 -9.64
C THR A 361 -14.63 -2.07 -10.51
N GLU A 362 -13.92 -3.07 -11.00
CA GLU A 362 -14.45 -4.09 -11.91
C GLU A 362 -14.29 -5.49 -11.31
N ILE A 363 -15.29 -6.35 -11.54
CA ILE A 363 -15.30 -7.76 -11.13
C ILE A 363 -15.84 -8.59 -12.30
N ASN A 364 -15.10 -9.60 -12.74
CA ASN A 364 -15.47 -10.53 -13.82
C ASN A 364 -15.89 -9.85 -15.15
N GLY A 365 -15.30 -8.72 -15.52
CA GLY A 365 -15.67 -7.95 -16.72
C GLY A 365 -16.73 -6.87 -16.47
N THR A 366 -17.42 -6.89 -15.33
CA THR A 366 -18.48 -5.92 -15.00
C THR A 366 -17.93 -4.79 -14.15
N LEU A 367 -17.94 -3.57 -14.68
CA LEU A 367 -17.69 -2.35 -13.92
C LEU A 367 -18.84 -2.07 -12.94
N ILE A 368 -18.52 -1.65 -11.71
CA ILE A 368 -19.49 -1.64 -10.61
C ILE A 368 -19.78 -0.23 -10.09
N ALA A 369 -21.03 0.22 -10.28
CA ALA A 369 -21.53 1.53 -9.85
C ALA A 369 -21.97 1.62 -8.38
N TYR A 370 -22.31 0.49 -7.73
CA TYR A 370 -22.88 0.52 -6.38
C TYR A 370 -22.45 -0.66 -5.50
N HIS A 371 -22.23 -0.38 -4.22
CA HIS A 371 -22.04 -1.34 -3.14
C HIS A 371 -22.89 -0.91 -1.94
N ARG A 372 -23.17 -1.81 -0.98
CA ARG A 372 -23.74 -1.34 0.29
C ARG A 372 -22.64 -0.63 1.08
N LYS A 373 -23.01 0.42 1.82
CA LYS A 373 -22.09 1.21 2.66
C LYS A 373 -20.95 1.92 1.90
N MET A 374 -21.27 2.54 0.76
CA MET A 374 -20.39 3.50 0.08
C MET A 374 -19.94 4.65 1.01
N ASP A 375 -20.78 5.04 1.98
CA ASP A 375 -20.46 5.99 3.05
C ASP A 375 -19.24 5.56 3.88
N ARG A 376 -19.19 4.27 4.25
CA ARG A 376 -18.06 3.67 4.98
C ARG A 376 -16.81 3.48 4.10
N ARG A 377 -16.97 3.19 2.80
CA ARG A 377 -15.83 3.11 1.86
C ARG A 377 -15.16 4.47 1.68
N TRP A 378 -15.95 5.50 1.40
CA TRP A 378 -15.48 6.87 1.32
C TRP A 378 -14.82 7.31 2.63
N TRP A 379 -15.49 7.13 3.77
CA TRP A 379 -14.94 7.58 5.07
C TRP A 379 -13.64 6.86 5.44
N ARG A 380 -13.56 5.53 5.28
CA ARG A 380 -12.33 4.79 5.60
C ARG A 380 -11.15 5.20 4.71
N ALA A 381 -11.39 5.51 3.44
CA ALA A 381 -10.36 6.06 2.56
C ALA A 381 -9.79 7.37 3.12
N GLN A 382 -10.66 8.31 3.53
CA GLN A 382 -10.22 9.58 4.14
C GLN A 382 -9.50 9.38 5.48
N ALA A 383 -10.04 8.53 6.35
CA ALA A 383 -9.48 8.29 7.68
C ALA A 383 -8.09 7.63 7.63
N VAL A 384 -7.88 6.62 6.77
CA VAL A 384 -6.54 6.02 6.60
C VAL A 384 -5.55 7.01 6.00
N ARG A 385 -5.97 7.78 5.00
CA ARG A 385 -5.12 8.81 4.39
C ARG A 385 -4.64 9.87 5.40
N TYR A 386 -5.48 10.24 6.37
CA TYR A 386 -5.10 11.16 7.45
C TYR A 386 -4.20 10.50 8.50
N LEU A 387 -4.54 9.29 8.95
CA LEU A 387 -3.76 8.55 9.96
C LEU A 387 -2.37 8.13 9.46
N MET A 388 -2.19 8.02 8.15
CA MET A 388 -0.92 7.67 7.48
C MET A 388 -0.35 8.85 6.67
N ARG A 389 -0.73 10.10 7.02
CA ARG A 389 -0.42 11.31 6.22
C ARG A 389 1.07 11.57 6.00
N PHE A 390 1.89 11.31 7.02
CA PHE A 390 3.33 11.57 7.01
C PHE A 390 4.09 10.39 7.60
N LEU A 391 5.19 10.02 6.96
CA LEU A 391 6.05 8.92 7.37
C LEU A 391 7.06 9.40 8.42
N THR A 392 7.40 8.51 9.36
CA THR A 392 8.54 8.69 10.26
C THR A 392 9.85 8.32 9.58
N GLU A 393 10.98 8.73 10.18
CA GLU A 393 12.32 8.29 9.78
C GLU A 393 12.43 6.75 9.72
N TYR A 394 11.82 6.05 10.69
CA TYR A 394 11.80 4.58 10.73
C TYR A 394 11.04 3.96 9.55
N THR A 395 9.81 4.41 9.24
CA THR A 395 9.07 3.89 8.07
C THR A 395 9.76 4.23 6.76
N CYS A 396 10.37 5.40 6.66
CA CYS A 396 11.20 5.77 5.53
C CYS A 396 12.41 4.81 5.38
N GLY A 397 13.10 4.47 6.48
CA GLY A 397 14.18 3.49 6.48
C GLY A 397 13.73 2.11 6.01
N LEU A 398 12.58 1.62 6.49
CA LEU A 398 11.97 0.37 6.04
C LEU A 398 11.65 0.37 4.54
N LEU A 399 11.15 1.48 4.00
CA LEU A 399 10.93 1.64 2.56
C LEU A 399 12.23 1.71 1.77
N ASN A 400 13.25 2.42 2.25
CA ASN A 400 14.56 2.49 1.63
C ASN A 400 15.21 1.10 1.50
N VAL A 401 15.20 0.30 2.57
CA VAL A 401 15.69 -1.09 2.55
C VAL A 401 14.91 -1.93 1.52
N ALA A 402 13.58 -1.79 1.47
CA ALA A 402 12.74 -2.54 0.53
C ALA A 402 12.96 -2.11 -0.94
N ARG A 403 13.03 -0.81 -1.22
CA ARG A 403 13.32 -0.24 -2.55
C ARG A 403 14.74 -0.61 -2.99
N HIS A 404 15.71 -0.62 -2.08
CA HIS A 404 17.07 -1.06 -2.38
C HIS A 404 17.10 -2.55 -2.79
N ALA A 405 16.53 -3.42 -1.95
CA ALA A 405 16.50 -4.86 -2.22
C ALA A 405 15.72 -5.23 -3.51
N ALA A 406 14.67 -4.48 -3.85
CA ALA A 406 13.87 -4.70 -5.05
C ALA A 406 14.48 -4.09 -6.32
N PHE A 407 14.92 -2.82 -6.26
CA PHE A 407 15.20 -2.00 -7.44
C PHE A 407 16.64 -1.50 -7.53
N GLY A 408 17.45 -1.64 -6.48
CA GLY A 408 18.77 -1.00 -6.40
C GLY A 408 19.73 -1.36 -7.54
N LYS A 409 19.65 -2.60 -8.07
CA LYS A 409 20.47 -3.04 -9.22
C LYS A 409 19.98 -2.47 -10.54
N GLU A 410 18.70 -2.11 -10.64
CA GLU A 410 18.08 -1.49 -11.81
C GLU A 410 18.40 0.02 -11.81
N ALA A 411 18.24 0.67 -10.66
CA ALA A 411 18.69 2.04 -10.42
C ALA A 411 20.18 2.23 -10.67
N ALA A 412 21.03 1.31 -10.19
CA ALA A 412 22.49 1.37 -10.38
C ALA A 412 22.86 1.29 -11.88
N LYS A 413 22.20 0.41 -12.64
CA LYS A 413 22.36 0.35 -14.11
C LYS A 413 22.01 1.68 -14.78
N MET A 414 20.87 2.27 -14.41
CA MET A 414 20.43 3.54 -14.99
C MET A 414 21.41 4.68 -14.65
N VAL A 415 21.80 4.85 -13.38
CA VAL A 415 22.77 5.88 -12.97
C VAL A 415 24.11 5.71 -13.68
N LEU A 416 24.61 4.47 -13.82
CA LEU A 416 25.88 4.20 -14.52
C LEU A 416 25.86 4.50 -16.02
N THR A 417 24.69 4.61 -16.68
CA THR A 417 24.61 5.12 -18.07
C THR A 417 24.85 6.63 -18.19
N GLY A 418 24.67 7.39 -17.10
CA GLY A 418 24.93 8.84 -17.05
C GLY A 418 26.33 9.21 -16.53
N LEU A 419 27.13 8.23 -16.09
CA LEU A 419 28.45 8.45 -15.50
C LEU A 419 29.60 8.14 -16.49
N PRO A 420 30.78 8.76 -16.30
CA PRO A 420 32.00 8.36 -17.01
C PRO A 420 32.28 6.87 -16.87
N ARG A 421 32.84 6.24 -17.90
CA ARG A 421 33.20 4.80 -17.87
C ARG A 421 34.29 4.51 -16.86
N GLU A 422 35.10 5.53 -16.59
CA GLU A 422 36.25 5.54 -15.72
C GLU A 422 35.87 5.47 -14.23
N TRP A 423 34.62 5.81 -13.86
CA TRP A 423 34.12 5.65 -12.48
C TRP A 423 34.24 4.17 -12.04
N PRO A 424 34.85 3.88 -10.87
CA PRO A 424 35.12 4.80 -9.75
C PRO A 424 36.47 5.54 -9.75
N ASN A 425 37.36 5.32 -10.72
CA ASN A 425 38.76 5.77 -10.69
C ASN A 425 38.97 7.27 -11.03
N VAL A 426 37.89 8.02 -11.24
CA VAL A 426 37.89 9.46 -11.53
C VAL A 426 36.85 10.10 -10.63
N GLU A 427 37.22 11.17 -9.93
CA GLU A 427 36.25 11.94 -9.14
C GLU A 427 35.16 12.49 -10.08
N VAL A 428 33.91 12.12 -9.80
CA VAL A 428 32.77 12.78 -10.43
C VAL A 428 32.83 14.24 -10.00
N ALA A 429 33.03 15.15 -10.95
CA ALA A 429 33.11 16.58 -10.67
C ALA A 429 31.78 17.01 -10.03
N ASN A 430 31.81 17.17 -8.70
CA ASN A 430 30.65 17.51 -7.90
C ASN A 430 30.38 19.02 -8.06
N ASN A 431 29.88 19.38 -9.25
CA ASN A 431 29.36 20.71 -9.54
C ASN A 431 28.43 21.10 -8.38
N SER A 432 28.64 22.28 -7.81
CA SER A 432 27.78 22.79 -6.73
C SER A 432 26.33 22.72 -7.20
N GLY A 433 25.51 21.94 -6.48
CA GLY A 433 24.12 21.68 -6.85
C GLY A 433 23.39 22.98 -7.17
N SER A 434 22.70 23.02 -8.30
CA SER A 434 21.92 24.19 -8.68
C SER A 434 20.70 24.36 -7.76
N ASP A 435 20.17 25.57 -7.63
CA ASP A 435 18.98 25.84 -6.81
C ASP A 435 17.78 24.94 -7.16
N ILE A 436 17.70 24.48 -8.42
CA ILE A 436 16.66 23.54 -8.87
C ILE A 436 16.94 22.10 -8.40
N GLU A 437 18.19 21.68 -8.24
CA GLU A 437 18.54 20.42 -7.58
C GLU A 437 18.16 20.46 -6.09
N ASP A 438 18.65 21.47 -5.37
CA ASP A 438 18.55 21.57 -3.91
C ASP A 438 17.11 21.82 -3.41
N PHE A 439 16.28 22.57 -4.16
CA PHE A 439 14.94 22.97 -3.69
C PHE A 439 13.76 22.42 -4.52
N VAL A 440 13.98 21.88 -5.72
CA VAL A 440 12.90 21.34 -6.57
C VAL A 440 13.06 19.85 -6.81
N TRP A 441 14.21 19.38 -7.26
CA TRP A 441 14.44 17.95 -7.55
C TRP A 441 14.66 17.14 -6.26
N SER A 442 15.21 17.75 -5.21
CA SER A 442 15.23 17.19 -3.84
C SER A 442 13.84 16.82 -3.29
N SER A 443 12.77 17.45 -3.78
CA SER A 443 11.39 17.17 -3.39
C SER A 443 10.73 16.02 -4.17
N HIS A 444 11.44 15.41 -5.13
CA HIS A 444 10.88 14.34 -5.96
C HIS A 444 10.70 13.04 -5.18
N ARG A 445 9.64 12.30 -5.51
CA ARG A 445 9.42 10.96 -4.97
C ARG A 445 10.52 10.00 -5.45
N PRO A 446 10.94 9.02 -4.63
CA PRO A 446 11.90 8.00 -5.02
C PRO A 446 11.55 7.31 -6.33
N TRP A 447 12.58 7.09 -7.13
CA TRP A 447 12.50 6.28 -8.33
C TRP A 447 12.13 4.84 -7.97
N ILE A 448 11.15 4.33 -8.70
CA ILE A 448 10.77 2.93 -8.75
C ILE A 448 10.51 2.60 -10.23
N PRO A 449 10.65 1.34 -10.68
CA PRO A 449 10.27 0.95 -12.04
C PRO A 449 8.81 1.35 -12.31
N ARG A 450 8.55 2.06 -13.40
CA ARG A 450 7.19 2.45 -13.83
C ARG A 450 6.96 2.11 -15.31
N PRO A 451 5.72 1.76 -15.71
CA PRO A 451 4.55 1.57 -14.84
C PRO A 451 4.61 0.28 -14.03
N MET A 452 4.15 0.32 -12.77
CA MET A 452 4.11 -0.81 -11.84
C MET A 452 2.67 -1.19 -11.47
N LEU A 453 2.43 -2.50 -11.42
CA LEU A 453 1.16 -3.09 -11.00
C LEU A 453 1.25 -3.63 -9.56
N SER A 454 0.48 -3.04 -8.64
CA SER A 454 0.24 -3.62 -7.32
C SER A 454 -0.67 -4.84 -7.44
N MET A 455 -0.16 -6.02 -7.08
CA MET A 455 -0.96 -7.24 -6.99
C MET A 455 -0.93 -7.80 -5.56
N HIS A 456 -2.08 -7.83 -4.89
CA HIS A 456 -2.19 -8.43 -3.55
C HIS A 456 -3.00 -9.74 -3.58
N VAL A 457 -2.31 -10.85 -3.29
CA VAL A 457 -2.83 -12.23 -3.40
C VAL A 457 -2.95 -12.83 -2.00
N ARG A 458 -4.19 -12.95 -1.50
CA ARG A 458 -4.52 -13.48 -0.16
C ARG A 458 -5.22 -14.84 -0.28
N MET A 459 -4.66 -15.85 0.39
CA MET A 459 -5.01 -17.28 0.27
C MET A 459 -5.14 -17.95 1.65
N GLY A 460 -5.04 -19.28 1.74
CA GLY A 460 -5.03 -20.00 3.03
C GLY A 460 -6.30 -19.79 3.87
N ASP A 461 -6.12 -19.51 5.15
CA ASP A 461 -7.17 -19.46 6.19
C ASP A 461 -8.36 -18.53 5.88
N LYS A 462 -8.18 -17.52 5.03
CA LYS A 462 -9.21 -16.55 4.68
C LYS A 462 -10.37 -17.12 3.83
N ALA A 463 -10.29 -18.38 3.43
CA ALA A 463 -11.40 -19.13 2.82
C ALA A 463 -12.68 -19.14 3.66
N CYS A 464 -12.58 -19.00 4.99
CA CYS A 464 -13.74 -18.85 5.88
C CYS A 464 -14.44 -17.49 5.78
N GLU A 465 -13.75 -16.44 5.28
CA GLU A 465 -14.26 -15.07 5.22
C GLU A 465 -14.60 -14.60 3.79
N MET A 466 -13.95 -15.16 2.78
CA MET A 466 -14.10 -14.78 1.38
C MET A 466 -13.81 -15.95 0.44
N LYS A 467 -14.28 -15.88 -0.81
CA LYS A 467 -13.79 -16.77 -1.87
C LYS A 467 -12.31 -16.50 -2.11
N VAL A 468 -11.44 -17.42 -1.66
CA VAL A 468 -10.05 -17.51 -2.11
C VAL A 468 -10.03 -17.88 -3.60
N VAL A 469 -9.07 -17.33 -4.33
CA VAL A 469 -8.92 -17.52 -5.78
C VAL A 469 -7.45 -17.82 -6.06
N GLU A 470 -7.21 -18.72 -7.02
CA GLU A 470 -5.88 -19.16 -7.45
C GLU A 470 -5.13 -18.03 -8.19
N PHE A 471 -3.79 -17.99 -8.06
CA PHE A 471 -2.91 -16.90 -8.52
C PHE A 471 -3.05 -16.62 -10.03
N GLU A 472 -3.26 -17.69 -10.78
CA GLU A 472 -3.47 -17.74 -12.22
C GLU A 472 -4.62 -16.82 -12.67
N LYS A 473 -5.64 -16.59 -11.81
CA LYS A 473 -6.73 -15.64 -12.09
C LYS A 473 -6.33 -14.17 -11.89
N TYR A 474 -5.36 -13.87 -11.02
CA TYR A 474 -4.80 -12.54 -10.89
C TYR A 474 -3.91 -12.21 -12.09
N MET A 475 -3.15 -13.20 -12.60
CA MET A 475 -2.35 -13.03 -13.82
C MET A 475 -3.22 -12.79 -15.07
N LEU A 476 -4.35 -13.49 -15.23
CA LEU A 476 -5.31 -13.18 -16.31
C LEU A 476 -5.85 -11.74 -16.26
N LEU A 477 -5.95 -11.12 -15.07
CA LEU A 477 -6.30 -9.71 -14.93
C LEU A 477 -5.09 -8.81 -15.28
N ALA A 478 -3.87 -9.19 -14.89
CA ALA A 478 -2.64 -8.46 -15.21
C ALA A 478 -2.38 -8.41 -16.72
N ASP A 479 -2.49 -9.55 -17.41
CA ASP A 479 -2.35 -9.65 -18.87
C ASP A 479 -3.43 -8.84 -19.59
N ARG A 480 -4.63 -8.71 -19.01
CA ARG A 480 -5.68 -7.83 -19.54
C ARG A 480 -5.33 -6.35 -19.38
N ILE A 481 -4.72 -5.91 -18.26
CA ILE A 481 -4.19 -4.54 -18.15
C ILE A 481 -3.09 -4.33 -19.19
N ARG A 482 -2.13 -5.27 -19.31
CA ARG A 482 -1.00 -5.17 -20.24
C ARG A 482 -1.41 -5.10 -21.72
N LYS A 483 -2.55 -5.70 -22.10
CA LYS A 483 -3.14 -5.53 -23.45
C LYS A 483 -3.54 -4.08 -23.77
N HIS A 484 -3.87 -3.27 -22.76
CA HIS A 484 -4.14 -1.83 -22.91
C HIS A 484 -2.91 -0.97 -22.62
N PHE A 485 -1.96 -1.46 -21.81
CA PHE A 485 -0.73 -0.77 -21.43
C PHE A 485 0.50 -1.67 -21.70
N PRO A 486 0.99 -1.76 -22.96
CA PRO A 486 2.01 -2.76 -23.35
C PRO A 486 3.35 -2.65 -22.61
N HIS A 487 3.68 -1.46 -22.10
CA HIS A 487 4.90 -1.20 -21.30
C HIS A 487 4.80 -1.70 -19.85
N LEU A 488 3.63 -2.18 -19.41
CA LEU A 488 3.43 -2.73 -18.07
C LEU A 488 4.08 -4.11 -17.94
N ASN A 489 5.33 -4.10 -17.49
CA ASN A 489 6.16 -5.29 -17.31
C ASN A 489 6.43 -5.64 -15.83
N SER A 490 6.14 -4.71 -14.90
CA SER A 490 6.57 -4.80 -13.50
C SER A 490 5.40 -4.98 -12.53
N ILE A 491 5.51 -5.95 -11.61
CA ILE A 491 4.50 -6.26 -10.59
C ILE A 491 5.13 -6.17 -9.19
N TRP A 492 4.53 -5.37 -8.31
CA TRP A 492 4.75 -5.47 -6.87
C TRP A 492 3.79 -6.51 -6.28
N LEU A 493 4.33 -7.66 -5.87
CA LEU A 493 3.58 -8.84 -5.43
C LEU A 493 3.54 -8.94 -3.90
N SER A 494 2.40 -8.56 -3.33
CA SER A 494 2.13 -8.66 -1.89
C SER A 494 1.37 -9.95 -1.58
N THR A 495 2.02 -10.91 -0.91
CA THR A 495 1.40 -12.20 -0.52
C THR A 495 2.09 -12.85 0.68
N GLU A 496 1.30 -13.49 1.54
CA GLU A 496 1.73 -14.33 2.66
C GLU A 496 2.15 -15.74 2.26
N MET A 497 1.76 -16.23 1.08
CA MET A 497 1.98 -17.63 0.66
C MET A 497 3.25 -17.80 -0.16
N GLN A 498 4.04 -18.83 0.16
CA GLN A 498 5.25 -19.18 -0.59
C GLN A 498 4.91 -19.72 -1.99
N GLU A 499 3.83 -20.51 -2.11
CA GLU A 499 3.34 -21.06 -3.39
C GLU A 499 3.16 -19.98 -4.46
N VAL A 500 2.67 -18.79 -4.08
CA VAL A 500 2.42 -17.68 -5.01
C VAL A 500 3.73 -17.09 -5.54
N VAL A 501 4.77 -17.02 -4.70
CA VAL A 501 6.12 -16.58 -5.11
C VAL A 501 6.80 -17.63 -5.99
N ASP A 502 6.59 -18.92 -5.73
CA ASP A 502 7.13 -19.97 -6.59
C ASP A 502 6.39 -20.06 -7.93
N LYS A 503 5.08 -19.82 -7.95
CA LYS A 503 4.28 -19.72 -9.19
C LYS A 503 4.60 -18.49 -10.02
N SER A 504 5.04 -17.37 -9.43
CA SER A 504 5.40 -16.18 -10.21
C SER A 504 6.57 -16.44 -11.18
N LYS A 505 7.45 -17.40 -10.86
CA LYS A 505 8.55 -17.88 -11.72
C LYS A 505 8.08 -18.50 -13.04
N LEU A 506 6.81 -18.93 -13.12
CA LEU A 506 6.19 -19.47 -14.34
C LEU A 506 5.81 -18.38 -15.35
N TYR A 507 5.95 -17.09 -14.99
CA TYR A 507 5.60 -15.94 -15.82
C TYR A 507 6.83 -15.08 -16.15
N PRO A 508 7.87 -15.62 -16.84
CA PRO A 508 9.18 -14.97 -17.03
C PRO A 508 9.17 -13.71 -17.92
N HIS A 509 8.00 -13.32 -18.44
CA HIS A 509 7.77 -12.09 -19.19
C HIS A 509 7.30 -10.93 -18.29
N TRP A 510 7.28 -11.14 -16.97
CA TRP A 510 6.90 -10.18 -15.93
C TRP A 510 8.02 -10.08 -14.87
N ASN A 511 8.41 -8.85 -14.51
CA ASN A 511 9.34 -8.57 -13.43
C ASN A 511 8.57 -8.55 -12.11
N PHE A 512 8.73 -9.58 -11.27
CA PHE A 512 8.10 -9.64 -9.95
C PHE A 512 9.04 -9.10 -8.87
N TYR A 513 8.59 -8.09 -8.15
CA TYR A 513 9.25 -7.52 -6.98
C TYR A 513 8.39 -7.82 -5.75
N PHE A 514 9.01 -8.32 -4.69
CA PHE A 514 8.32 -8.65 -3.44
C PHE A 514 9.30 -8.59 -2.27
N THR A 515 8.80 -8.33 -1.07
CA THR A 515 9.64 -8.26 0.12
C THR A 515 10.26 -9.62 0.48
N ASN A 516 11.52 -9.62 0.93
CA ASN A 516 12.24 -10.84 1.35
C ASN A 516 11.85 -11.24 2.79
N VAL A 517 10.85 -12.11 2.92
CA VAL A 517 10.35 -12.63 4.20
C VAL A 517 10.01 -14.11 4.07
N THR A 518 10.22 -14.88 5.14
CA THR A 518 9.70 -16.24 5.29
C THR A 518 8.18 -16.23 5.09
N ARG A 519 7.64 -17.15 4.29
CA ARG A 519 6.22 -17.19 3.93
C ARG A 519 5.53 -18.48 4.39
N GLN A 520 4.20 -18.45 4.40
CA GLN A 520 3.37 -19.61 4.73
C GLN A 520 3.57 -20.73 3.71
N VAL A 521 3.66 -21.96 4.22
CA VAL A 521 3.69 -23.20 3.44
C VAL A 521 2.57 -24.10 3.99
N GLY A 522 1.76 -24.67 3.09
CA GLY A 522 0.62 -25.50 3.46
C GLY A 522 -0.47 -24.72 4.21
N ASN A 523 -1.06 -25.34 5.23
CA ASN A 523 -2.32 -24.91 5.85
C ASN A 523 -2.15 -24.20 7.20
N MET A 524 -1.01 -23.53 7.42
CA MET A 524 -0.76 -22.76 8.64
C MET A 524 -1.78 -21.60 8.78
N THR A 525 -2.24 -21.31 9.99
CA THR A 525 -3.12 -20.15 10.23
C THR A 525 -2.31 -18.86 10.23
N MET A 526 -2.93 -17.74 9.81
CA MET A 526 -2.26 -16.44 9.81
C MET A 526 -1.73 -16.06 11.20
N ALA A 527 -2.43 -16.44 12.26
CA ALA A 527 -2.01 -16.17 13.65
C ALA A 527 -0.73 -16.92 14.05
N ILE A 528 -0.58 -18.19 13.67
CA ILE A 528 0.65 -18.96 13.92
C ILE A 528 1.81 -18.41 13.08
N TYR A 529 1.53 -18.03 11.84
CA TYR A 529 2.51 -17.43 10.95
C TYR A 529 3.01 -16.05 11.46
N GLU A 530 2.12 -15.12 11.80
CA GLU A 530 2.47 -13.82 12.38
C GLU A 530 3.29 -13.99 13.68
N ALA A 531 2.97 -14.99 14.50
CA ALA A 531 3.76 -15.32 15.68
C ALA A 531 5.17 -15.84 15.33
N SER A 532 5.30 -16.74 14.34
CA SER A 532 6.60 -17.30 13.90
C SER A 532 7.56 -16.27 13.29
N LEU A 533 7.03 -15.18 12.72
CA LEU A 533 7.82 -14.08 12.18
C LEU A 533 8.33 -13.12 13.26
N GLY A 534 7.75 -13.15 14.46
CA GLY A 534 7.92 -12.09 15.46
C GLY A 534 7.15 -10.82 15.11
N ARG A 535 6.94 -9.96 16.13
CA ARG A 535 6.06 -8.78 16.06
C ARG A 535 6.57 -7.68 15.12
N GLU A 536 7.88 -7.46 15.07
CA GLU A 536 8.51 -6.49 14.18
C GLU A 536 8.29 -6.87 12.71
N THR A 537 8.74 -8.06 12.32
CA THR A 537 8.60 -8.58 10.96
C THR A 537 7.14 -8.65 10.51
N SER A 538 6.23 -9.14 11.37
CA SER A 538 4.78 -9.23 11.08
C SER A 538 4.04 -7.88 11.11
N THR A 539 4.73 -6.76 11.33
CA THR A 539 4.18 -5.40 11.23
C THR A 539 4.87 -4.59 10.12
N ASN A 540 6.20 -4.57 10.13
CA ASN A 540 7.02 -3.84 9.16
C ASN A 540 6.77 -4.30 7.72
N TYR A 541 6.78 -5.62 7.49
CA TYR A 541 6.64 -6.17 6.14
C TYR A 541 5.25 -5.89 5.54
N PRO A 542 4.13 -6.06 6.26
CA PRO A 542 2.84 -5.54 5.82
C PRO A 542 2.87 -4.04 5.51
N LEU A 543 3.36 -3.17 6.40
CA LEU A 543 3.35 -1.72 6.17
C LEU A 543 4.17 -1.31 4.93
N VAL A 544 5.35 -1.90 4.72
CA VAL A 544 6.13 -1.74 3.48
C VAL A 544 5.34 -2.17 2.25
N ASN A 545 4.77 -3.38 2.26
CA ASN A 545 3.96 -3.89 1.14
C ASN A 545 2.72 -3.04 0.87
N PHE A 546 2.16 -2.39 1.89
CA PHE A 546 1.02 -1.47 1.77
C PHE A 546 1.41 -0.17 1.07
N LEU A 547 2.46 0.50 1.54
CA LEU A 547 2.91 1.77 1.00
C LEU A 547 3.42 1.60 -0.45
N MET A 548 4.22 0.56 -0.71
CA MET A 548 4.68 0.18 -2.06
C MET A 548 3.51 -0.16 -3.01
N ALA A 549 2.46 -0.81 -2.51
CA ALA A 549 1.23 -1.01 -3.28
C ALA A 549 0.57 0.33 -3.62
N THR A 550 0.46 1.29 -2.68
CA THR A 550 -0.15 2.61 -2.95
C THR A 550 0.66 3.50 -3.89
N ASP A 551 1.98 3.30 -3.97
CA ASP A 551 2.85 4.01 -4.91
C ASP A 551 2.83 3.44 -6.34
N SER A 552 2.29 2.24 -6.54
CA SER A 552 2.07 1.60 -7.85
C SER A 552 1.07 2.36 -8.74
N ASP A 553 1.07 2.11 -10.04
CA ASP A 553 0.24 2.80 -11.05
C ASP A 553 -1.09 2.08 -11.32
N PHE A 554 -1.09 0.74 -11.25
CA PHE A 554 -2.26 -0.13 -11.48
C PHE A 554 -2.51 -1.07 -10.29
N PHE A 555 -3.73 -1.59 -10.17
CA PHE A 555 -4.18 -2.30 -8.96
C PHE A 555 -5.03 -3.56 -9.25
N ILE A 556 -4.58 -4.71 -8.70
CA ILE A 556 -5.32 -5.97 -8.68
C ILE A 556 -5.33 -6.56 -7.27
N GLY A 557 -6.45 -7.17 -6.86
CA GLY A 557 -6.49 -7.96 -5.63
C GLY A 557 -7.83 -8.64 -5.36
N ALA A 558 -8.08 -8.93 -4.09
CA ALA A 558 -9.29 -9.60 -3.59
C ALA A 558 -9.99 -8.70 -2.55
N LEU A 559 -10.99 -7.92 -2.98
CA LEU A 559 -11.70 -6.95 -2.13
C LEU A 559 -12.37 -7.57 -0.89
N GLY A 560 -12.67 -8.87 -0.87
CA GLY A 560 -13.08 -9.60 0.34
C GLY A 560 -12.06 -9.57 1.49
N SER A 561 -10.82 -9.15 1.22
CA SER A 561 -9.80 -8.84 2.21
C SER A 561 -9.80 -7.35 2.55
N THR A 562 -9.94 -7.01 3.82
CA THR A 562 -9.82 -5.63 4.35
C THR A 562 -8.56 -4.92 3.85
N TRP A 563 -7.46 -5.65 3.64
CA TRP A 563 -6.20 -5.10 3.12
C TRP A 563 -6.34 -4.53 1.70
N CYS A 564 -7.02 -5.25 0.80
CA CYS A 564 -7.33 -4.77 -0.55
C CYS A 564 -8.25 -3.54 -0.51
N PHE A 565 -9.23 -3.53 0.41
CA PHE A 565 -10.10 -2.38 0.64
C PHE A 565 -9.33 -1.14 1.13
N LEU A 566 -8.28 -1.32 1.94
CA LEU A 566 -7.41 -0.22 2.35
C LEU A 566 -6.50 0.28 1.22
N ILE A 567 -5.93 -0.62 0.40
CA ILE A 567 -5.13 -0.25 -0.80
C ILE A 567 -6.01 0.53 -1.79
N ASP A 568 -7.23 0.06 -2.04
CA ASP A 568 -8.22 0.75 -2.87
C ASP A 568 -8.63 2.10 -2.26
N GLY A 569 -8.85 2.21 -0.95
CA GLY A 569 -9.10 3.50 -0.30
C GLY A 569 -7.94 4.49 -0.46
N MET A 570 -6.69 4.01 -0.39
CA MET A 570 -5.50 4.86 -0.50
C MET A 570 -5.22 5.31 -1.94
N ARG A 571 -5.35 4.46 -2.97
CA ARG A 571 -5.21 4.92 -4.38
C ARG A 571 -6.25 6.00 -4.70
N ASN A 572 -7.47 5.84 -4.20
CA ASN A 572 -8.59 6.74 -4.42
C ASN A 572 -8.45 8.08 -3.63
N THR A 573 -7.45 8.20 -2.77
CA THR A 573 -7.10 9.44 -2.03
C THR A 573 -5.64 9.86 -2.26
N GLY A 574 -5.03 9.38 -3.34
CA GLY A 574 -3.66 9.67 -3.74
C GLY A 574 -3.51 9.89 -5.25
N GLY A 575 -4.53 10.45 -5.90
CA GLY A 575 -4.50 10.82 -7.33
C GLY A 575 -4.69 9.66 -8.31
N LYS A 576 -5.20 8.51 -7.85
CA LYS A 576 -5.26 7.25 -8.62
C LYS A 576 -6.65 6.63 -8.64
N VAL A 577 -7.70 7.46 -8.66
CA VAL A 577 -9.08 7.02 -8.92
C VAL A 577 -9.18 6.35 -10.30
N MET A 578 -8.64 7.00 -11.34
CA MET A 578 -8.78 6.56 -12.74
C MET A 578 -7.87 5.38 -13.14
N SER A 579 -6.86 5.02 -12.32
CA SER A 579 -6.11 3.77 -12.46
C SER A 579 -6.99 2.50 -12.39
N GLY A 580 -8.18 2.63 -11.80
CA GLY A 580 -9.11 1.53 -11.59
C GLY A 580 -8.64 0.52 -10.53
N TYR A 581 -9.48 -0.49 -10.30
CA TYR A 581 -9.17 -1.67 -9.48
C TYR A 581 -9.86 -2.89 -10.07
N LEU A 582 -9.09 -3.93 -10.42
CA LEU A 582 -9.65 -5.20 -10.87
C LEU A 582 -9.66 -6.19 -9.70
N SER A 583 -10.82 -6.73 -9.34
CA SER A 583 -10.94 -7.66 -8.21
C SER A 583 -11.37 -9.07 -8.64
N VAL A 584 -10.68 -10.08 -8.12
CA VAL A 584 -11.02 -11.50 -8.32
C VAL A 584 -12.24 -11.95 -7.52
N ASN A 585 -12.69 -11.17 -6.53
CA ASN A 585 -13.88 -11.44 -5.74
C ASN A 585 -14.64 -10.16 -5.33
N LYS A 586 -15.87 -10.33 -4.83
CA LYS A 586 -16.66 -9.26 -4.19
C LYS A 586 -16.18 -9.04 -2.75
N ASP A 587 -16.35 -7.83 -2.24
CA ASP A 587 -16.19 -7.52 -0.82
C ASP A 587 -17.40 -8.04 0.01
N ARG A 588 -17.31 -7.97 1.33
CA ARG A 588 -18.30 -8.45 2.30
C ARG A 588 -19.53 -7.53 2.42
N PHE A 589 -19.46 -6.28 1.98
CA PHE A 589 -20.57 -5.32 2.05
C PHE A 589 -21.43 -5.30 0.77
N TRP A 590 -21.76 -6.48 0.24
CA TRP A 590 -22.47 -6.66 -1.03
C TRP A 590 -23.82 -7.36 -0.81
#